data_AF-A0A4Q3VUV9-F1
#
_entry.id   AF-A0A4Q3VUV9-F1
#
_cell.length_a   1.000
_cell.length_b   1.000
_cell.length_c   1.000
_cell.angle_alpha   90.00
_cell.angle_beta   90.00
_cell.angle_gamma   90.00
#
_symmetry.space_group_name_H-M   'P 1'
#
loop_
_entity.id
_entity.type
_entity.pdbx_description
1 polymer ?
#
loop_
_entity_poly.entity_id
_entity_poly.type
_entity_poly.pdbx_seq_one_letter_code
_entity_poly.pdbx_strand_id
1 'polypeptide(L)'
;MEETLEQVDFSRRGILRVLVAIPLASGFSKPKVDVPAHLIPADKRLSPEWVRSLTVRGEPERFRGDELRYIGMPIGGICCGQLYLGGDGRLWLWDIFKSNHSRASYDSSFDRIEQCGHYIKPVAQGETYTPDNGAAVEQGFRLTVDTPNRRYRRTLDRGGFPLVEFQGEYPVGKISYVDAEGPVRASLEAFSPFLPLDADDSGLPATILAFTVQNVSDERATVTLEGWLQNAVCPGAEAVLRKNALISHDGLATLLLSAAEEFGGLFLDLGPVDFLRDQVGQD
;
A
#
# COMPACT_ATOMS: atom_id res chain seq x y z
N MET A 1 60.10 4.49 12.35
CA MET A 1 59.14 3.84 11.45
C MET A 1 57.91 3.64 12.30
N GLU A 2 57.05 4.66 12.29
CA GLU A 2 55.88 4.78 13.16
C GLU A 2 54.75 5.14 12.19
N GLU A 3 54.00 4.12 11.78
CA GLU A 3 52.83 4.27 10.93
C GLU A 3 51.69 4.81 11.77
N THR A 4 51.33 6.07 11.54
CA THR A 4 50.12 6.68 12.10
C THR A 4 48.92 6.03 11.42
N LEU A 5 48.24 5.13 12.13
CA LEU A 5 46.93 4.60 11.75
C LEU A 5 45.92 5.76 11.75
N GLU A 6 45.58 6.26 10.56
CA GLU A 6 44.49 7.21 10.40
C GLU A 6 43.16 6.52 10.70
N GLN A 7 42.45 7.09 11.67
CA GLN A 7 41.18 6.62 12.20
C GLN A 7 40.10 6.74 11.11
N VAL A 8 39.50 5.60 10.71
CA VAL A 8 38.45 5.57 9.69
C VAL A 8 37.17 6.22 10.24
N ASP A 9 36.81 7.38 9.69
CA ASP A 9 35.55 8.08 9.98
C ASP A 9 34.37 7.41 9.23
N PHE A 10 33.36 6.96 9.98
CA PHE A 10 32.14 6.33 9.46
C PHE A 10 31.03 7.34 9.12
N SER A 11 31.39 8.52 8.62
CA SER A 11 30.38 9.47 8.13
C SER A 11 29.76 8.98 6.81
N ARG A 12 28.49 9.37 6.53
CA ARG A 12 27.72 9.02 5.31
C ARG A 12 28.47 9.29 3.99
N ARG A 13 29.53 10.12 4.01
CA ARG A 13 30.39 10.42 2.85
C ARG A 13 31.51 9.39 2.63
N GLY A 14 31.95 8.68 3.66
CA GLY A 14 33.02 7.67 3.55
C GLY A 14 32.57 6.38 2.85
N ILE A 15 31.34 5.95 3.10
CA ILE A 15 30.77 4.70 2.55
C ILE A 15 30.60 4.77 1.02
N LEU A 16 30.36 5.95 0.45
CA LEU A 16 30.18 6.15 -1.00
C LEU A 16 31.48 6.07 -1.82
N ARG A 17 32.66 6.10 -1.19
CA ARG A 17 33.95 6.04 -1.90
C ARG A 17 34.45 4.63 -2.21
N VAL A 18 33.87 3.58 -1.61
CA VAL A 18 34.39 2.20 -1.71
C VAL A 18 33.85 1.45 -2.95
N LEU A 19 32.86 1.98 -3.68
CA LEU A 19 32.17 1.25 -4.76
C LEU A 19 32.71 1.50 -6.19
N VAL A 20 33.77 2.31 -6.37
CA VAL A 20 34.34 2.57 -7.71
C VAL A 20 35.84 2.29 -7.72
N ALA A 21 36.21 1.02 -7.62
CA ALA A 21 37.57 0.57 -7.92
C ALA A 21 37.61 -0.90 -8.36
N ILE A 22 37.17 -1.18 -9.59
CA ILE A 22 37.67 -2.34 -10.34
C ILE A 22 38.33 -1.79 -11.61
N PRO A 23 39.66 -1.70 -11.69
CA PRO A 23 40.34 -1.40 -12.94
C PRO A 23 40.76 -2.72 -13.62
N LEU A 24 40.11 -3.04 -14.74
CA LEU A 24 40.67 -3.91 -15.78
C LEU A 24 41.86 -3.21 -16.42
N ALA A 25 43.01 -3.87 -16.38
CA ALA A 25 44.24 -3.42 -17.01
C ALA A 25 44.15 -3.54 -18.54
N SER A 26 44.36 -2.44 -19.26
CA SER A 26 45.13 -2.37 -20.51
C SER A 26 45.15 -0.93 -21.03
N GLY A 27 46.28 -0.54 -21.61
CA GLY A 27 46.66 0.84 -21.85
C GLY A 27 45.83 1.54 -22.93
N PHE A 28 45.27 2.67 -22.54
CA PHE A 28 45.06 3.82 -23.41
C PHE A 28 45.43 5.05 -22.59
N SER A 29 46.36 5.86 -23.10
CA SER A 29 46.62 7.21 -22.59
C SER A 29 45.29 7.95 -22.55
N LYS A 30 44.72 8.09 -21.35
CA LYS A 30 43.52 8.90 -21.16
C LYS A 30 43.86 10.30 -21.69
N PRO A 31 43.12 10.85 -22.67
CA PRO A 31 43.19 12.27 -22.89
C PRO A 31 42.93 12.93 -21.54
N LYS A 32 43.76 13.90 -21.14
CA LYS A 32 43.43 14.83 -20.05
C LYS A 32 42.20 15.61 -20.52
N VAL A 33 41.04 14.98 -20.43
CA VAL A 33 39.79 15.69 -20.36
C VAL A 33 39.83 16.32 -18.98
N ASP A 34 39.90 17.64 -18.92
CA ASP A 34 39.58 18.39 -17.70
C ASP A 34 38.11 18.09 -17.38
N VAL A 35 37.86 16.92 -16.81
CA VAL A 35 36.57 16.59 -16.22
C VAL A 35 36.51 17.44 -14.95
N PRO A 36 35.60 18.42 -14.85
CA PRO A 36 35.47 19.22 -13.65
C PRO A 36 35.32 18.27 -12.45
N ALA A 37 36.10 18.50 -11.39
CA ALA A 37 35.99 17.73 -10.14
C ALA A 37 34.55 17.73 -9.57
N HIS A 38 33.74 18.71 -10.00
CA HIS A 38 32.31 18.77 -9.74
C HIS A 38 31.55 19.05 -11.04
N LEU A 39 30.90 18.01 -11.59
CA LEU A 39 30.10 18.06 -12.83
C LEU A 39 28.87 18.97 -12.74
N ILE A 40 28.52 19.37 -11.53
CA ILE A 40 27.28 20.05 -11.20
C ILE A 40 27.63 21.50 -10.83
N PRO A 41 27.33 22.52 -11.65
CA PRO A 41 27.69 23.91 -11.33
C PRO A 41 27.10 24.37 -9.99
N ALA A 42 27.87 25.15 -9.21
CA ALA A 42 27.41 25.71 -7.94
C ALA A 42 26.25 26.70 -8.15
N ASP A 43 26.41 27.59 -9.13
CA ASP A 43 25.33 28.45 -9.61
C ASP A 43 24.47 27.70 -10.62
N LYS A 44 23.23 27.43 -10.25
CA LYS A 44 22.23 26.76 -11.10
C LYS A 44 21.60 27.71 -12.11
N ARG A 45 21.82 29.03 -11.99
CA ARG A 45 21.19 30.09 -12.79
C ARG A 45 19.67 29.96 -12.84
N LEU A 46 19.09 29.44 -11.75
CA LEU A 46 17.65 29.34 -11.61
C LEU A 46 17.10 30.75 -11.43
N SER A 47 16.08 31.10 -12.19
CA SER A 47 15.48 32.41 -12.06
C SER A 47 14.86 32.55 -10.66
N PRO A 48 14.93 33.72 -10.02
CA PRO A 48 14.24 33.95 -8.76
C PRO A 48 12.74 33.66 -8.83
N GLU A 49 12.14 33.84 -10.02
CA GLU A 49 10.74 33.51 -10.29
C GLU A 49 10.47 32.00 -10.24
N TRP A 50 11.31 31.18 -10.90
CA TRP A 50 11.18 29.73 -10.86
C TRP A 50 11.38 29.17 -9.45
N VAL A 51 12.34 29.73 -8.68
CA VAL A 51 12.52 29.33 -7.28
C VAL A 51 11.29 29.66 -6.44
N ARG A 52 10.67 30.83 -6.65
CA ARG A 52 9.41 31.20 -5.98
C ARG A 52 8.26 30.27 -6.35
N SER A 53 8.17 29.84 -7.62
CA SER A 53 7.07 28.96 -8.06
C SER A 53 7.11 27.59 -7.37
N LEU A 54 8.27 27.11 -6.91
CA LEU A 54 8.38 25.84 -6.17
C LEU A 54 7.64 25.84 -4.82
N THR A 55 7.41 27.02 -4.24
CA THR A 55 6.72 27.17 -2.94
C THR A 55 5.28 27.62 -3.05
N VAL A 56 4.80 27.90 -4.26
CA VAL A 56 3.39 28.22 -4.49
C VAL A 56 2.58 26.96 -4.22
N ARG A 57 1.56 27.08 -3.34
CA ARG A 57 0.65 25.98 -3.06
C ARG A 57 -0.10 25.63 -4.35
N GLY A 58 0.09 24.41 -4.83
CA GLY A 58 -0.67 23.85 -5.94
C GLY A 58 -2.01 23.26 -5.48
N GLU A 59 -2.73 22.70 -6.45
CA GLU A 59 -3.91 21.87 -6.20
C GLU A 59 -3.48 20.39 -6.07
N PRO A 60 -4.17 19.58 -5.25
CA PRO A 60 -3.92 18.15 -5.20
C PRO A 60 -4.13 17.48 -6.55
N GLU A 61 -3.23 16.57 -6.91
CA GLU A 61 -3.35 15.78 -8.13
C GLU A 61 -4.52 14.79 -8.01
N ARG A 62 -5.28 14.66 -9.09
CA ARG A 62 -6.51 13.85 -9.15
C ARG A 62 -6.49 13.00 -10.39
N PHE A 63 -6.67 11.70 -10.20
CA PHE A 63 -6.63 10.72 -11.28
C PHE A 63 -8.03 10.17 -11.54
N ARG A 64 -8.37 9.90 -12.80
CA ARG A 64 -9.69 9.41 -13.22
C ARG A 64 -9.58 8.44 -14.40
N GLY A 65 -10.66 7.72 -14.68
CA GLY A 65 -10.78 6.89 -15.88
C GLY A 65 -9.77 5.75 -15.94
N ASP A 66 -8.95 5.72 -16.99
CA ASP A 66 -7.98 4.63 -17.21
C ASP A 66 -6.71 4.76 -16.37
N GLU A 67 -6.40 5.95 -15.87
CA GLU A 67 -5.22 6.18 -15.01
C GLU A 67 -5.32 5.39 -13.71
N LEU A 68 -6.54 5.18 -13.20
CA LEU A 68 -6.83 4.47 -11.95
C LEU A 68 -6.22 3.07 -11.90
N ARG A 69 -6.05 2.41 -13.05
CA ARG A 69 -5.52 1.04 -13.13
C ARG A 69 -4.05 0.92 -12.76
N TYR A 70 -3.33 2.04 -12.76
CA TYR A 70 -1.89 2.12 -12.48
C TYR A 70 -1.59 2.64 -11.08
N ILE A 71 -2.63 2.93 -10.29
CA ILE A 71 -2.47 3.46 -8.95
C ILE A 71 -2.44 2.29 -7.97
N GLY A 72 -1.35 2.26 -7.19
CA GLY A 72 -1.21 1.43 -6.00
C GLY A 72 -0.53 2.26 -4.92
N MET A 73 -1.29 2.78 -3.96
CA MET A 73 -0.75 3.58 -2.85
C MET A 73 -0.63 2.70 -1.60
N PRO A 74 0.55 2.58 -0.95
CA PRO A 74 0.68 1.77 0.25
C PRO A 74 -0.16 2.34 1.40
N ILE A 75 -0.91 1.47 2.07
CA ILE A 75 -1.82 1.77 3.21
C ILE A 75 -1.65 0.73 4.34
N GLY A 76 -0.40 0.31 4.58
CA GLY A 76 -0.01 -0.59 5.67
C GLY A 76 0.94 0.08 6.67
N GLY A 77 1.04 -0.46 7.88
CA GLY A 77 2.00 -0.01 8.89
C GLY A 77 3.45 -0.28 8.50
N ILE A 78 4.37 0.41 9.17
CA ILE A 78 5.82 0.24 8.98
C ILE A 78 6.20 -1.20 9.36
N CYS A 79 6.92 -1.88 8.47
CA CYS A 79 7.42 -3.25 8.67
C CYS A 79 6.34 -4.35 8.85
N CYS A 80 5.08 -4.10 8.46
CA CYS A 80 3.98 -5.08 8.60
C CYS A 80 3.72 -5.95 7.34
N GLY A 81 4.59 -5.88 6.32
CA GLY A 81 4.21 -6.21 4.95
C GLY A 81 3.49 -5.02 4.28
N GLN A 82 3.13 -5.13 3.01
CA GLN A 82 2.47 -4.05 2.27
C GLN A 82 1.08 -4.46 1.78
N LEU A 83 0.12 -3.57 1.97
CA LEU A 83 -1.20 -3.62 1.37
C LEU A 83 -1.42 -2.29 0.65
N TYR A 84 -1.90 -2.35 -0.59
CA TYR A 84 -2.03 -1.15 -1.42
C TYR A 84 -3.49 -0.80 -1.65
N LEU A 85 -3.75 0.49 -1.74
CA LEU A 85 -4.99 1.07 -2.20
C LEU A 85 -4.92 1.27 -3.71
N GLY A 86 -5.85 0.64 -4.41
CA GLY A 86 -6.09 0.84 -5.82
C GLY A 86 -6.69 2.21 -6.15
N GLY A 87 -6.52 2.67 -7.39
CA GLY A 87 -7.12 3.91 -7.86
C GLY A 87 -8.65 3.92 -7.85
N ASP A 88 -9.28 2.76 -7.90
CA ASP A 88 -10.74 2.60 -7.76
C ASP A 88 -11.21 2.39 -6.31
N GLY A 89 -10.29 2.40 -5.35
CA GLY A 89 -10.52 2.20 -3.92
C GLY A 89 -10.61 0.73 -3.48
N ARG A 90 -10.43 -0.22 -4.40
CA ARG A 90 -10.23 -1.64 -4.02
C ARG A 90 -8.82 -1.84 -3.48
N LEU A 91 -8.67 -2.70 -2.47
CA LEU A 91 -7.35 -3.20 -2.07
C LEU A 91 -6.68 -3.95 -3.22
N TRP A 92 -5.44 -3.55 -3.49
CA TRP A 92 -4.55 -4.08 -4.53
C TRP A 92 -3.28 -4.65 -3.87
N LEU A 93 -2.62 -5.57 -4.55
CA LEU A 93 -1.35 -6.21 -4.17
C LEU A 93 -1.20 -6.53 -2.67
N TRP A 94 -1.60 -7.73 -2.27
CA TRP A 94 -1.51 -8.18 -0.88
C TRP A 94 -0.13 -8.79 -0.59
N ASP A 95 0.86 -7.93 -0.34
CA ASP A 95 2.22 -8.32 0.04
C ASP A 95 2.35 -8.52 1.57
N ILE A 96 1.41 -9.29 2.12
CA ILE A 96 1.38 -9.71 3.54
C ILE A 96 1.46 -11.23 3.70
N PHE A 97 1.30 -11.98 2.60
CA PHE A 97 1.13 -13.43 2.65
C PHE A 97 2.42 -14.23 2.52
N LYS A 98 3.49 -13.62 2.00
CA LYS A 98 4.84 -14.18 1.89
C LYS A 98 5.81 -13.02 1.79
N SER A 99 6.88 -13.02 2.60
CA SER A 99 8.03 -12.14 2.34
C SER A 99 8.54 -12.44 0.93
N ASN A 100 8.73 -11.43 0.09
CA ASN A 100 9.15 -11.57 -1.33
C ASN A 100 10.48 -12.32 -1.56
N HIS A 101 11.14 -12.81 -0.51
CA HIS A 101 12.43 -13.50 -0.56
C HIS A 101 12.43 -14.81 -1.36
N SER A 102 11.31 -15.51 -1.48
CA SER A 102 11.24 -16.79 -2.22
C SER A 102 10.57 -16.69 -3.60
N ARG A 103 10.18 -15.49 -4.05
CA ARG A 103 9.39 -15.28 -5.28
C ARG A 103 10.23 -15.14 -6.55
N ALA A 104 11.54 -14.97 -6.43
CA ALA A 104 12.43 -14.91 -7.58
C ALA A 104 13.80 -15.52 -7.27
N SER A 105 14.35 -16.22 -8.27
CA SER A 105 15.76 -16.59 -8.36
C SER A 105 16.52 -15.36 -8.84
N TYR A 106 17.50 -14.89 -8.06
CA TYR A 106 18.25 -13.68 -8.35
C TYR A 106 19.65 -14.04 -8.86
N ASP A 107 20.06 -13.46 -9.98
CA ASP A 107 21.40 -13.67 -10.55
C ASP A 107 22.41 -12.65 -9.97
N SER A 108 21.93 -11.58 -9.33
CA SER A 108 22.76 -10.55 -8.70
C SER A 108 22.20 -10.01 -7.37
N SER A 109 23.08 -9.33 -6.61
CA SER A 109 22.71 -8.59 -5.39
C SER A 109 21.87 -7.34 -5.65
N PHE A 110 21.88 -6.80 -6.88
CA PHE A 110 20.97 -5.71 -7.28
C PHE A 110 19.54 -6.21 -7.45
N ASP A 111 19.34 -7.36 -8.08
CA ASP A 111 18.01 -7.99 -8.21
C ASP A 111 17.43 -8.34 -6.82
N ARG A 112 18.29 -8.58 -5.82
CA ARG A 112 17.87 -8.75 -4.43
C ARG A 112 17.43 -7.45 -3.75
N ILE A 113 17.88 -6.27 -4.17
CA ILE A 113 17.35 -4.98 -3.66
C ILE A 113 15.98 -4.70 -4.30
N GLU A 114 15.78 -5.20 -5.52
CA GLU A 114 14.49 -5.24 -6.24
C GLU A 114 13.51 -6.28 -5.69
N GLN A 115 13.71 -6.74 -4.45
CA GLN A 115 12.78 -7.57 -3.65
C GLN A 115 11.32 -7.12 -3.67
N CYS A 116 11.03 -5.93 -4.21
CA CYS A 116 9.69 -5.49 -4.54
C CYS A 116 9.50 -5.55 -6.07
N GLY A 117 9.47 -6.75 -6.68
CA GLY A 117 9.34 -6.94 -8.14
C GLY A 117 8.15 -6.20 -8.78
N HIS A 118 7.19 -5.79 -7.96
CA HIS A 118 6.07 -4.92 -8.31
C HIS A 118 6.40 -3.47 -8.61
N TYR A 119 7.52 -2.91 -8.14
CA TYR A 119 7.89 -1.54 -8.48
C TYR A 119 8.43 -1.45 -9.92
N ILE A 120 9.04 -2.53 -10.41
CA ILE A 120 9.63 -2.59 -11.76
C ILE A 120 8.62 -3.13 -12.77
N LYS A 121 7.76 -4.07 -12.35
CA LYS A 121 6.68 -4.64 -13.17
C LYS A 121 5.38 -4.66 -12.36
N PRO A 122 4.73 -3.49 -12.16
CA PRO A 122 3.45 -3.44 -11.45
C PRO A 122 2.40 -4.23 -12.22
N VAL A 123 1.61 -5.03 -11.51
CA VAL A 123 0.45 -5.73 -12.07
C VAL A 123 -0.69 -4.71 -12.16
N ALA A 124 -1.08 -4.30 -13.37
CA ALA A 124 -2.16 -3.33 -13.48
C ALA A 124 -3.46 -3.91 -12.90
N GLN A 125 -4.33 -3.05 -12.37
CA GLN A 125 -5.63 -3.51 -11.87
C GLN A 125 -6.41 -4.22 -12.98
N GLY A 126 -6.87 -5.43 -12.69
CA GLY A 126 -7.61 -6.28 -13.64
C GLY A 126 -6.74 -7.29 -14.39
N GLU A 127 -5.42 -7.25 -14.22
CA GLU A 127 -4.52 -8.29 -14.72
C GLU A 127 -4.44 -9.49 -13.76
N THR A 128 -4.03 -10.64 -14.28
CA THR A 128 -3.99 -11.90 -13.54
C THR A 128 -2.79 -11.97 -12.61
N TYR A 129 -3.04 -12.30 -11.34
CA TYR A 129 -1.97 -12.64 -10.42
C TYR A 129 -1.36 -14.03 -10.73
N THR A 130 -0.04 -14.10 -10.73
CA THR A 130 0.78 -15.31 -10.74
C THR A 130 1.40 -15.50 -9.36
N PRO A 131 1.89 -16.71 -9.01
CA PRO A 131 2.59 -16.94 -7.74
C PRO A 131 3.77 -15.98 -7.50
N ASP A 132 4.42 -15.53 -8.58
CA ASP A 132 5.59 -14.65 -8.57
C ASP A 132 5.23 -13.17 -8.37
N ASN A 133 3.97 -12.80 -8.65
CA ASN A 133 3.51 -11.41 -8.68
C ASN A 133 2.39 -11.09 -7.63
N GLY A 134 2.14 -11.99 -6.70
CA GLY A 134 1.21 -11.76 -5.59
C GLY A 134 0.20 -12.87 -5.38
N ALA A 135 -0.89 -12.54 -4.69
CA ALA A 135 -2.03 -13.43 -4.51
C ALA A 135 -3.31 -12.64 -4.83
N ALA A 136 -4.17 -13.21 -5.67
CA ALA A 136 -5.50 -12.67 -5.88
C ALA A 136 -6.35 -12.94 -4.63
N VAL A 137 -6.81 -11.87 -3.98
CA VAL A 137 -7.78 -11.95 -2.87
C VAL A 137 -9.07 -11.30 -3.32
N GLU A 138 -10.15 -12.07 -3.36
CA GLU A 138 -11.48 -11.53 -3.66
C GLU A 138 -11.97 -10.68 -2.50
N GLN A 139 -12.15 -9.39 -2.75
CA GLN A 139 -12.61 -8.43 -1.75
C GLN A 139 -13.37 -7.27 -2.39
N GLY A 140 -14.16 -6.55 -1.60
CA GLY A 140 -14.73 -5.28 -2.02
C GLY A 140 -15.85 -4.81 -1.12
N PHE A 141 -16.44 -3.70 -1.52
CA PHE A 141 -17.57 -3.09 -0.84
C PHE A 141 -18.68 -2.75 -1.83
N ARG A 142 -19.91 -2.73 -1.33
CA ARG A 142 -21.10 -2.39 -2.11
C ARG A 142 -22.01 -1.51 -1.28
N LEU A 143 -22.55 -0.51 -1.95
CA LEU A 143 -23.56 0.38 -1.43
C LEU A 143 -24.93 -0.04 -1.95
N THR A 144 -25.86 -0.26 -1.05
CA THR A 144 -27.28 -0.40 -1.36
C THR A 144 -28.05 0.74 -0.69
N VAL A 145 -28.83 1.47 -1.48
CA VAL A 145 -29.66 2.59 -1.03
C VAL A 145 -31.10 2.30 -1.40
N ASP A 146 -31.95 2.19 -0.39
CA ASP A 146 -33.38 1.98 -0.54
C ASP A 146 -34.10 3.30 -0.25
N THR A 147 -34.79 3.82 -1.27
CA THR A 147 -35.70 4.97 -1.20
C THR A 147 -37.14 4.49 -1.37
N PRO A 148 -38.17 5.29 -1.06
CA PRO A 148 -39.57 4.89 -1.27
C PRO A 148 -39.88 4.42 -2.70
N ASN A 149 -39.19 4.98 -3.70
CA ASN A 149 -39.51 4.79 -5.12
C ASN A 149 -38.48 3.95 -5.87
N ARG A 150 -37.29 3.72 -5.30
CA ARG A 150 -36.16 3.12 -6.02
C ARG A 150 -35.19 2.41 -5.08
N ARG A 151 -34.68 1.27 -5.54
CA ARG A 151 -33.49 0.63 -5.00
C ARG A 151 -32.28 0.92 -5.89
N TYR A 152 -31.24 1.51 -5.30
CA TYR A 152 -29.98 1.85 -5.95
C TYR A 152 -28.88 0.97 -5.37
N ARG A 153 -28.15 0.23 -6.22
CA ARG A 153 -27.12 -0.71 -5.78
C ARG A 153 -25.90 -0.62 -6.66
N ARG A 154 -24.73 -0.34 -6.08
CA ARG A 154 -23.43 -0.19 -6.78
C ARG A 154 -22.29 -0.76 -5.97
N THR A 155 -21.36 -1.47 -6.61
CA THR A 155 -20.04 -1.73 -6.02
C THR A 155 -19.28 -0.42 -5.86
N LEU A 156 -18.49 -0.29 -4.80
CA LEU A 156 -17.64 0.89 -4.56
C LEU A 156 -16.31 0.73 -5.29
N ASP A 157 -16.40 0.74 -6.62
CA ASP A 157 -15.28 0.63 -7.55
C ASP A 157 -15.65 1.23 -8.92
N ARG A 158 -14.73 1.18 -9.87
CA ARG A 158 -14.93 1.67 -11.24
C ARG A 158 -15.99 0.87 -12.02
N GLY A 159 -16.30 -0.36 -11.61
CA GLY A 159 -17.37 -1.16 -12.22
C GLY A 159 -18.76 -0.75 -11.74
N GLY A 160 -18.87 -0.19 -10.53
CA GLY A 160 -20.13 0.26 -9.95
C GLY A 160 -20.42 1.74 -10.17
N PHE A 161 -19.44 2.64 -10.04
CA PHE A 161 -19.69 4.08 -10.17
C PHE A 161 -19.20 4.63 -11.52
N PRO A 162 -19.99 5.49 -12.18
CA PRO A 162 -19.60 6.06 -13.48
C PRO A 162 -18.46 7.08 -13.35
N LEU A 163 -18.37 7.78 -12.22
CA LEU A 163 -17.27 8.70 -11.92
C LEU A 163 -16.58 8.28 -10.63
N VAL A 164 -15.33 7.87 -10.77
CA VAL A 164 -14.41 7.59 -9.67
C VAL A 164 -13.18 8.49 -9.81
N GLU A 165 -12.79 9.12 -8.72
CA GLU A 165 -11.63 10.02 -8.65
C GLU A 165 -10.77 9.63 -7.46
N PHE A 166 -9.48 9.43 -7.72
CA PHE A 166 -8.47 9.14 -6.71
C PHE A 166 -7.61 10.38 -6.47
N GLN A 167 -7.35 10.67 -5.20
CA GLN A 167 -6.43 11.70 -4.73
C GLN A 167 -5.49 11.06 -3.69
N GLY A 168 -4.20 10.96 -4.03
CA GLY A 168 -3.18 10.38 -3.18
C GLY A 168 -2.45 11.45 -2.37
N GLU A 169 -2.55 11.39 -1.05
CA GLU A 169 -1.88 12.28 -0.10
C GLU A 169 -1.25 11.44 1.01
N TYR A 170 -0.28 10.58 0.67
CA TYR A 170 0.34 9.65 1.63
C TYR A 170 0.64 10.36 2.96
N PRO A 171 0.15 9.82 4.11
CA PRO A 171 -0.35 8.46 4.31
C PRO A 171 -1.84 8.21 4.03
N VAL A 172 -2.59 9.19 3.49
CA VAL A 172 -4.04 9.09 3.27
C VAL A 172 -4.38 9.08 1.77
N GLY A 173 -5.15 8.08 1.36
CA GLY A 173 -5.73 7.99 0.03
C GLY A 173 -7.20 8.36 0.09
N LYS A 174 -7.66 9.23 -0.81
CA LYS A 174 -9.04 9.70 -0.89
C LYS A 174 -9.64 9.25 -2.21
N ILE A 175 -10.81 8.61 -2.14
CA ILE A 175 -11.58 8.22 -3.32
C ILE A 175 -12.96 8.85 -3.22
N SER A 176 -13.43 9.43 -4.32
CA SER A 176 -14.82 9.84 -4.46
C SER A 176 -15.55 8.98 -5.49
N TYR A 177 -16.78 8.59 -5.14
CA TYR A 177 -17.68 7.79 -5.95
C TYR A 177 -18.93 8.62 -6.25
N VAL A 178 -19.12 8.98 -7.51
CA VAL A 178 -20.20 9.88 -7.94
C VAL A 178 -21.00 9.24 -9.06
N ASP A 179 -22.32 9.22 -8.88
CA ASP A 179 -23.31 8.94 -9.91
C ASP A 179 -24.28 10.11 -9.93
N ALA A 180 -24.31 10.86 -11.03
CA ALA A 180 -25.14 12.07 -11.15
C ALA A 180 -26.63 11.77 -11.04
N GLU A 181 -27.04 10.54 -11.42
CA GLU A 181 -28.42 10.04 -11.35
C GLU A 181 -28.66 9.22 -10.07
N GLY A 182 -27.67 9.17 -9.17
CA GLY A 182 -27.72 8.43 -7.90
C GLY A 182 -28.30 9.28 -6.76
N PRO A 183 -28.96 8.65 -5.77
CA PRO A 183 -29.51 9.36 -4.61
C PRO A 183 -28.44 9.77 -3.59
N VAL A 184 -27.20 9.29 -3.74
CA VAL A 184 -26.11 9.47 -2.77
C VAL A 184 -24.78 9.78 -3.45
N ARG A 185 -23.89 10.42 -2.70
CA ARG A 185 -22.44 10.45 -2.99
C ARG A 185 -21.72 9.64 -1.93
N ALA A 186 -20.70 8.88 -2.32
CA ALA A 186 -19.86 8.15 -1.39
C ALA A 186 -18.40 8.60 -1.52
N SER A 187 -17.67 8.52 -0.43
CA SER A 187 -16.23 8.75 -0.41
C SER A 187 -15.56 7.77 0.53
N LEU A 188 -14.28 7.49 0.28
CA LEU A 188 -13.43 6.61 1.06
C LEU A 188 -12.15 7.36 1.42
N GLU A 189 -11.82 7.41 2.70
CA GLU A 189 -10.48 7.73 3.18
C GLU A 189 -9.83 6.42 3.64
N ALA A 190 -8.68 6.08 3.06
CA ALA A 190 -7.97 4.85 3.34
C ALA A 190 -6.52 5.12 3.73
N PHE A 191 -6.11 4.55 4.87
CA PHE A 191 -4.81 4.82 5.48
C PHE A 191 -4.43 3.73 6.49
N SER A 192 -3.16 3.67 6.84
CA SER A 192 -2.69 3.08 8.10
C SER A 192 -2.39 4.21 9.09
N PRO A 193 -2.52 3.98 10.41
CA PRO A 193 -2.02 4.93 11.39
C PRO A 193 -0.54 5.21 11.12
N PHE A 194 -0.21 6.46 10.76
CA PHE A 194 1.16 6.90 10.50
C PHE A 194 1.38 8.21 11.25
N LEU A 195 1.95 8.09 12.45
CA LEU A 195 2.10 9.17 13.41
C LEU A 195 3.57 9.59 13.47
N PRO A 196 3.91 10.82 13.04
CA PRO A 196 5.28 11.31 13.12
C PRO A 196 5.83 11.21 14.54
N LEU A 197 7.03 10.64 14.68
CA LEU A 197 7.73 10.41 15.95
C LEU A 197 7.13 9.33 16.87
N ASP A 198 6.09 8.62 16.42
CA ASP A 198 5.53 7.48 17.13
C ASP A 198 5.68 6.22 16.29
N ALA A 199 6.73 5.46 16.58
CA ALA A 199 7.05 4.25 15.83
C ALA A 199 6.10 3.09 16.15
N ASP A 200 5.55 3.05 17.35
CA ASP A 200 4.70 1.95 17.82
C ASP A 200 3.34 2.01 17.13
N ASP A 201 2.69 3.18 17.14
CA ASP A 201 1.42 3.36 16.43
C ASP A 201 1.61 3.31 14.91
N SER A 202 2.75 3.82 14.40
CA SER A 202 3.08 3.73 12.97
C SER A 202 3.39 2.31 12.50
N GLY A 203 3.69 1.40 13.43
CA GLY A 203 4.02 0.00 13.20
C GLY A 203 2.82 -0.95 13.36
N LEU A 204 1.59 -0.43 13.53
CA LEU A 204 0.40 -1.26 13.64
C LEU A 204 0.08 -1.96 12.30
N PRO A 205 -0.15 -3.30 12.29
CA PRO A 205 -0.54 -4.04 11.09
C PRO A 205 -2.04 -3.84 10.77
N ALA A 206 -2.43 -2.57 10.59
CA ALA A 206 -3.80 -2.16 10.44
C ALA A 206 -3.98 -1.24 9.22
N THR A 207 -5.11 -1.42 8.55
CA THR A 207 -5.57 -0.60 7.45
C THR A 207 -7.00 -0.16 7.76
N ILE A 208 -7.25 1.14 7.69
CA ILE A 208 -8.55 1.75 7.94
C ILE A 208 -9.15 2.13 6.60
N LEU A 209 -10.41 1.73 6.37
CA LEU A 209 -11.22 2.13 5.23
C LEU A 209 -12.44 2.89 5.76
N ALA A 210 -12.35 4.22 5.82
CA ALA A 210 -13.39 5.08 6.36
C ALA A 210 -14.32 5.56 5.24
N PHE A 211 -15.52 4.97 5.18
CA PHE A 211 -16.54 5.36 4.19
C PHE A 211 -17.45 6.45 4.73
N THR A 212 -17.64 7.50 3.93
CA THR A 212 -18.66 8.53 4.17
C THR A 212 -19.69 8.48 3.05
N VAL A 213 -20.97 8.36 3.42
CA VAL A 213 -22.09 8.38 2.47
C VAL A 213 -22.98 9.57 2.77
N GLN A 214 -23.19 10.41 1.76
CA GLN A 214 -24.04 11.59 1.81
C GLN A 214 -25.30 11.35 0.97
N ASN A 215 -26.48 11.43 1.60
CA ASN A 215 -27.73 11.55 0.86
C ASN A 215 -27.81 12.94 0.20
N VAL A 216 -27.90 12.97 -1.12
CA VAL A 216 -27.99 14.21 -1.91
C VAL A 216 -29.36 14.41 -2.56
N SER A 217 -30.31 13.51 -2.27
CA SER A 217 -31.70 13.58 -2.70
C SER A 217 -32.59 14.23 -1.66
N ASP A 218 -33.80 14.63 -2.07
CA ASP A 218 -34.84 15.16 -1.18
C ASP A 218 -35.67 14.06 -0.49
N GLU A 219 -35.35 12.79 -0.75
CA GLU A 219 -36.05 11.63 -0.18
C GLU A 219 -35.29 11.06 1.02
N ARG A 220 -36.02 10.47 1.97
CA ARG A 220 -35.39 9.63 3.00
C ARG A 220 -34.82 8.37 2.34
N ALA A 221 -33.59 8.05 2.70
CA ALA A 221 -32.88 6.90 2.17
C ALA A 221 -32.36 6.02 3.30
N THR A 222 -32.57 4.71 3.19
CA THR A 222 -31.91 3.71 4.03
C THR A 222 -30.66 3.25 3.28
N VAL A 223 -29.49 3.40 3.92
CA VAL A 223 -28.20 3.07 3.33
C VAL A 223 -27.62 1.85 4.01
N THR A 224 -27.23 0.85 3.22
CA THR A 224 -26.51 -0.35 3.66
C THR A 224 -25.16 -0.42 2.96
N LEU A 225 -24.09 -0.45 3.75
CA LEU A 225 -22.74 -0.74 3.27
C LEU A 225 -22.41 -2.21 3.55
N GLU A 226 -22.16 -2.98 2.49
CA GLU A 226 -21.82 -4.39 2.56
C GLU A 226 -20.34 -4.55 2.19
N GLY A 227 -19.56 -5.27 3.00
CA GLY A 227 -18.19 -5.66 2.69
C GLY A 227 -18.06 -7.18 2.52
N TRP A 228 -17.15 -7.62 1.64
CA TRP A 228 -16.75 -9.02 1.56
C TRP A 228 -15.23 -9.13 1.45
N LEU A 229 -14.70 -10.21 2.01
CA LEU A 229 -13.28 -10.53 1.99
C LEU A 229 -13.11 -12.05 1.96
N GLN A 230 -12.36 -12.55 1.00
CA GLN A 230 -11.97 -13.94 0.91
C GLN A 230 -11.08 -14.31 2.10
N ASN A 231 -11.33 -15.48 2.68
CA ASN A 231 -10.39 -16.07 3.62
C ASN A 231 -9.13 -16.51 2.88
N ALA A 232 -8.11 -15.65 2.91
CA ALA A 232 -6.81 -15.87 2.29
C ALA A 232 -5.75 -16.36 3.30
N VAL A 233 -6.16 -16.89 4.46
CA VAL A 233 -5.21 -17.48 5.42
C VAL A 233 -4.52 -18.69 4.79
N CYS A 234 -3.19 -18.79 4.98
CA CYS A 234 -2.34 -19.81 4.38
C CYS A 234 -2.57 -19.93 2.85
N PRO A 235 -2.28 -18.89 2.06
CA PRO A 235 -2.56 -18.92 0.63
C PRO A 235 -1.63 -19.92 -0.08
N GLY A 236 -2.23 -20.75 -0.94
CA GLY A 236 -1.54 -21.82 -1.67
C GLY A 236 -1.36 -23.14 -0.90
N ALA A 237 -1.82 -23.24 0.35
CA ALA A 237 -1.87 -24.52 1.06
C ALA A 237 -3.08 -25.36 0.63
N GLU A 238 -2.86 -26.64 0.30
CA GLU A 238 -3.88 -27.55 -0.24
C GLU A 238 -4.70 -28.27 0.86
N ALA A 239 -4.14 -28.46 2.05
CA ALA A 239 -4.74 -29.24 3.15
C ALA A 239 -5.05 -28.37 4.39
N VAL A 240 -5.77 -27.25 4.19
CA VAL A 240 -6.12 -26.33 5.28
C VAL A 240 -7.62 -26.09 5.32
N LEU A 241 -8.25 -26.34 6.48
CA LEU A 241 -9.65 -26.00 6.70
C LEU A 241 -9.77 -24.55 7.12
N ARG A 242 -10.10 -23.68 6.17
CA ARG A 242 -10.37 -22.26 6.43
C ARG A 242 -11.71 -22.08 7.13
N LYS A 243 -11.74 -21.27 8.18
CA LYS A 243 -12.93 -20.98 9.00
C LYS A 243 -13.15 -19.47 9.08
N ASN A 244 -14.41 -19.06 9.03
CA ASN A 244 -14.83 -17.67 9.20
C ASN A 244 -15.75 -17.61 10.42
N ALA A 245 -15.47 -16.68 11.33
CA ALA A 245 -16.32 -16.42 12.49
C ALA A 245 -16.75 -14.96 12.47
N LEU A 246 -18.04 -14.71 12.69
CA LEU A 246 -18.56 -13.38 12.97
C LEU A 246 -18.59 -13.18 14.47
N ILE A 247 -17.83 -12.21 14.95
CA ILE A 247 -17.80 -11.79 16.34
C ILE A 247 -18.50 -10.42 16.39
N SER A 248 -19.49 -10.27 17.25
CA SER A 248 -20.25 -9.01 17.38
C SER A 248 -20.20 -8.54 18.82
N HIS A 249 -19.78 -7.29 19.00
CA HIS A 249 -19.76 -6.57 20.27
C HIS A 249 -20.34 -5.17 20.04
N ASP A 250 -20.65 -4.43 21.11
CA ASP A 250 -21.36 -3.15 21.06
C ASP A 250 -20.86 -2.20 19.95
N GLY A 251 -21.63 -2.08 18.86
CA GLY A 251 -21.32 -1.22 17.71
C GLY A 251 -20.20 -1.73 16.77
N LEU A 252 -19.63 -2.91 17.02
CA LEU A 252 -18.52 -3.48 16.27
C LEU A 252 -18.85 -4.89 15.78
N ALA A 253 -18.60 -5.14 14.50
CA ALA A 253 -18.64 -6.45 13.89
C ALA A 253 -17.26 -6.82 13.36
N THR A 254 -16.75 -7.96 13.79
CA THR A 254 -15.46 -8.50 13.35
C THR A 254 -15.69 -9.78 12.57
N LEU A 255 -15.19 -9.82 11.34
CA LEU A 255 -15.07 -11.05 10.57
C LEU A 255 -13.67 -11.63 10.82
N LEU A 256 -13.58 -12.62 11.71
CA LEU A 256 -12.34 -13.34 11.97
C LEU A 256 -12.16 -14.43 10.91
N LEU A 257 -11.06 -14.36 10.17
CA LEU A 257 -10.68 -15.32 9.15
C LEU A 257 -9.50 -16.15 9.70
N SER A 258 -9.71 -17.45 9.85
CA SER A 258 -8.70 -18.36 10.42
C SER A 258 -8.59 -19.65 9.61
N ALA A 259 -7.66 -20.50 10.03
CA ALA A 259 -7.39 -21.81 9.45
C ALA A 259 -7.13 -22.81 10.58
N ALA A 260 -7.59 -24.05 10.40
CA ALA A 260 -7.25 -25.17 11.26
C ALA A 260 -6.50 -26.24 10.44
N GLU A 261 -5.52 -26.86 11.08
CA GLU A 261 -4.82 -28.04 10.56
C GLU A 261 -5.51 -29.30 11.08
N GLU A 262 -5.71 -30.29 10.22
CA GLU A 262 -6.32 -31.56 10.61
C GLU A 262 -5.24 -32.49 11.20
N PHE A 263 -5.07 -32.46 12.53
CA PHE A 263 -4.22 -33.44 13.22
C PHE A 263 -5.05 -34.66 13.64
N GLY A 264 -4.96 -35.74 12.86
CA GLY A 264 -5.43 -37.06 13.29
C GLY A 264 -6.91 -37.15 13.69
N GLY A 265 -7.79 -36.36 13.07
CA GLY A 265 -9.24 -36.37 13.34
C GLY A 265 -9.69 -35.56 14.57
N LEU A 266 -8.81 -34.78 15.20
CA LEU A 266 -9.14 -33.85 16.28
C LEU A 266 -8.95 -32.40 15.85
N PHE A 267 -10.04 -31.63 15.87
CA PHE A 267 -10.00 -30.18 15.62
C PHE A 267 -9.58 -29.45 16.90
N LEU A 268 -8.38 -28.86 16.91
CA LEU A 268 -8.01 -27.86 17.90
C LEU A 268 -8.57 -26.51 17.45
N ASP A 269 -9.60 -26.03 18.14
CA ASP A 269 -10.08 -24.66 18.02
C ASP A 269 -9.13 -23.76 18.81
N LEU A 270 -8.35 -22.93 18.11
CA LEU A 270 -7.40 -22.01 18.77
C LEU A 270 -8.10 -20.82 19.42
N GLY A 271 -9.44 -20.72 19.33
CA GLY A 271 -10.20 -19.60 19.88
C GLY A 271 -9.84 -18.26 19.23
N PRO A 272 -10.58 -17.19 19.57
CA PRO A 272 -10.16 -15.84 19.21
C PRO A 272 -8.85 -15.50 19.95
N VAL A 273 -7.83 -15.12 19.18
CA VAL A 273 -6.60 -14.53 19.75
C VAL A 273 -6.96 -13.11 20.20
N ASP A 274 -6.94 -12.86 21.51
CA ASP A 274 -7.16 -11.53 22.10
C ASP A 274 -5.98 -10.59 21.73
N PHE A 275 -6.02 -9.97 20.55
CA PHE A 275 -4.98 -9.01 20.10
C PHE A 275 -4.98 -7.68 20.89
N LEU A 276 -5.96 -7.44 21.77
CA LEU A 276 -6.22 -6.12 22.37
C LEU A 276 -5.98 -6.03 23.88
N ARG A 277 -5.47 -7.07 24.55
CA ARG A 277 -5.32 -7.05 26.02
C ARG A 277 -3.97 -6.56 26.55
N ASP A 278 -2.91 -6.55 25.75
CA ASP A 278 -1.56 -6.27 26.26
C ASP A 278 -1.16 -4.78 26.25
N GLN A 279 -2.07 -3.85 25.94
CA GLN A 279 -1.79 -2.40 25.88
C GLN A 279 -2.52 -1.56 26.94
N VAL A 280 -3.24 -2.18 27.89
CA VAL A 280 -3.74 -1.46 29.08
C VAL A 280 -2.83 -1.79 30.24
N GLY A 281 -1.81 -0.96 30.42
CA GLY A 281 -0.99 -0.97 31.63
C GLY A 281 -1.87 -0.91 32.88
N GLN A 282 -1.63 -1.85 33.79
CA GLN A 282 -2.04 -1.68 35.18
C GLN A 282 -1.07 -0.68 35.82
N ASP A 283 -1.67 0.39 36.36
CA ASP A 283 -1.16 1.40 37.30
C ASP A 283 0.00 2.33 36.89
#